data_AF-A0A7V1ZWI4-F1
#
_entry.id   AF-A0A7V1ZWI4-F1
#
_cell.length_a   1.000
_cell.length_b   1.000
_cell.length_c   1.000
_cell.angle_alpha   90.00
_cell.angle_beta   90.00
_cell.angle_gamma   90.00
#
_symmetry.space_group_name_H-M   'P 1'
#
loop_
_entity.id
_entity.type
_entity.pdbx_description
1 polymer ?
#
loop_
_entity_poly.entity_id
_entity_poly.type
_entity_poly.pdbx_seq_one_letter_code
_entity_poly.pdbx_strand_id
1 'polypeptide(L)'
;MNAIKILRKRCFLAHHKATKKAIRTSAKRNLRNRTYKSKIKTVLKEFEQAESREEKEKKLRKAQQIMDRAAKRNVLKKNAVARKVSKLHKQLQETENQAEA
;
A
#
# COMPACT_ATOMS: atom_id res chain seq x y z
N MET A 1 33.15 -2.58 21.21
CA MET A 1 32.18 -1.90 22.11
C MET A 1 31.14 -1.21 21.23
N ASN A 2 29.81 -1.21 21.39
CA ASN A 2 28.87 -1.86 22.30
C ASN A 2 27.44 -1.84 21.70
N ALA A 3 27.25 -1.87 20.37
CA ALA A 3 25.89 -1.83 19.79
C ALA A 3 25.12 -3.16 19.95
N ILE A 4 25.84 -4.29 19.86
CA ILE A 4 25.25 -5.63 20.00
C ILE A 4 24.87 -5.94 21.47
N LYS A 5 25.57 -5.33 22.45
CA LYS A 5 25.25 -5.48 23.89
C LYS A 5 24.02 -4.67 24.32
N ILE A 6 23.72 -3.53 23.68
CA ILE A 6 22.53 -2.70 24.01
C ILE A 6 21.22 -3.40 23.60
N LEU A 7 21.23 -4.15 22.49
CA LEU A 7 20.04 -4.89 22.02
C LEU A 7 19.72 -6.17 22.81
N ARG A 8 20.63 -6.62 23.67
CA ARG A 8 20.44 -7.82 24.48
C ARG A 8 19.72 -7.55 25.81
N LYS A 9 19.59 -6.27 26.22
CA LYS A 9 19.01 -5.85 27.51
C LYS A 9 17.57 -5.30 27.46
N ARG A 10 16.90 -5.27 26.31
CA ARG A 10 15.54 -4.69 26.16
C ARG A 10 14.45 -5.68 25.74
N CYS A 11 14.62 -6.96 26.07
CA CYS A 11 13.64 -8.01 25.77
C CYS A 11 13.17 -8.72 27.05
N PHE A 12 12.60 -7.95 27.99
CA PHE A 12 11.92 -8.50 29.17
C PHE A 12 10.49 -8.99 28.86
N LEU A 13 10.05 -8.92 27.59
CA LEU A 13 8.66 -9.25 27.21
C LEU A 13 8.51 -10.53 26.37
N ALA A 14 9.58 -11.02 25.72
CA ALA A 14 9.50 -12.20 24.84
C ALA A 14 10.34 -13.35 25.39
N HIS A 15 9.81 -14.02 26.43
CA HIS A 15 10.49 -15.16 27.06
C HIS A 15 10.39 -16.43 26.21
N HIS A 16 9.25 -16.67 25.55
CA HIS A 16 9.02 -17.90 24.78
C HIS A 16 9.64 -17.87 23.37
N LYS A 17 10.17 -19.01 22.90
CA LYS A 17 10.80 -19.16 21.57
C LYS A 17 9.86 -18.75 20.43
N ALA A 18 8.56 -19.05 20.55
CA ALA A 18 7.55 -18.66 19.57
C ALA A 18 7.39 -17.13 19.46
N THR A 19 7.39 -16.42 20.59
CA THR A 19 7.25 -14.96 20.64
C THR A 19 8.43 -14.26 19.97
N LYS A 20 9.67 -14.73 20.23
CA LYS A 20 10.87 -14.23 19.55
C LYS A 20 10.82 -14.45 18.03
N LYS A 21 10.21 -15.54 17.56
CA LYS A 21 9.96 -15.80 16.12
C LYS A 21 8.88 -14.86 15.57
N ALA A 22 7.79 -14.65 16.28
CA ALA A 22 6.69 -13.77 15.89
C ALA A 22 7.20 -12.33 15.67
N ILE A 23 8.00 -11.79 16.60
CA ILE A 23 8.58 -10.44 16.47
C ILE A 23 9.41 -10.29 15.20
N ARG A 24 10.31 -11.25 14.93
CA ARG A 24 11.17 -11.24 13.72
C ARG A 24 10.35 -11.32 12.43
N THR A 25 9.36 -12.20 12.38
CA THR A 25 8.50 -12.35 11.19
C THR A 25 7.58 -11.16 10.97
N SER A 26 7.05 -10.59 12.06
CA SER A 26 6.20 -9.40 12.04
C SER A 26 6.96 -8.20 11.47
N ALA A 27 8.18 -7.93 11.93
CA ALA A 27 9.02 -6.85 11.40
C ALA A 27 9.24 -6.99 9.88
N LYS A 28 9.56 -8.21 9.41
CA LYS A 28 9.74 -8.50 7.97
C LYS A 28 8.46 -8.34 7.15
N ARG A 29 7.29 -8.68 7.71
CA ARG A 29 5.99 -8.50 7.05
C ARG A 29 5.60 -7.02 7.02
N ASN A 30 5.84 -6.30 8.10
CA ASN A 30 5.55 -4.88 8.23
C ASN A 30 6.34 -4.07 7.17
N LEU A 31 7.65 -4.30 7.03
CA LEU A 31 8.45 -3.63 6.00
C LEU A 31 7.87 -3.81 4.59
N ARG A 32 7.52 -5.05 4.23
CA ARG A 32 6.89 -5.37 2.93
C ARG A 32 5.56 -4.63 2.78
N ASN A 33 4.68 -4.72 3.77
CA ASN A 33 3.37 -4.07 3.73
C ASN A 33 3.49 -2.54 3.64
N ARG A 34 4.43 -1.95 4.37
CA ARG A 34 4.70 -0.50 4.36
C ARG A 34 5.08 -0.03 2.97
N THR A 35 6.01 -0.72 2.29
CA THR A 35 6.44 -0.34 0.93
C THR A 35 5.31 -0.41 -0.10
N TYR A 36 4.43 -1.40 -0.01
CA TYR A 36 3.27 -1.49 -0.89
C TYR A 36 2.24 -0.40 -0.60
N LYS A 37 1.94 -0.15 0.68
CA LYS A 37 1.02 0.90 1.09
C LYS A 37 1.51 2.29 0.68
N SER A 38 2.81 2.57 0.81
CA SER A 38 3.38 3.85 0.37
C SER A 38 3.28 4.01 -1.14
N LYS A 39 3.65 2.98 -1.92
CA LYS A 39 3.50 3.00 -3.39
C LYS A 39 2.07 3.29 -3.83
N ILE A 40 1.09 2.63 -3.21
CA ILE A 40 -0.33 2.88 -3.52
C ILE A 40 -0.71 4.32 -3.18
N LYS A 41 -0.29 4.85 -2.03
CA LYS A 41 -0.56 6.26 -1.66
C LYS A 41 0.05 7.23 -2.67
N THR A 42 1.27 6.98 -3.14
CA THR A 42 1.93 7.80 -4.16
C THR A 42 1.14 7.79 -5.47
N VAL A 43 0.74 6.63 -5.97
CA VAL A 43 0.05 6.56 -7.26
C VAL A 43 -1.36 7.14 -7.19
N LEU A 44 -2.05 7.04 -6.06
CA LEU A 44 -3.32 7.73 -5.85
C LEU A 44 -3.14 9.25 -5.90
N LYS A 45 -2.08 9.79 -5.28
CA LYS A 45 -1.75 11.22 -5.40
C LYS A 45 -1.41 11.62 -6.84
N GLU A 46 -0.62 10.80 -7.54
CA GLU A 46 -0.30 11.05 -8.96
C GLU A 46 -1.56 11.10 -9.84
N PHE A 47 -2.61 10.33 -9.50
CA PHE A 47 -3.90 10.37 -10.21
C PHE A 47 -4.68 11.64 -9.87
N GLU A 48 -4.72 12.04 -8.60
CA GLU A 48 -5.40 13.27 -8.16
C GLU A 48 -4.74 14.54 -8.73
N GLN A 49 -3.42 14.53 -8.92
CA GLN A 49 -2.66 15.65 -9.48
C GLN A 49 -2.69 15.74 -11.00
N ALA A 50 -3.12 14.69 -11.70
CA ALA A 50 -3.19 14.73 -13.16
C ALA A 50 -4.35 15.64 -13.60
N GLU A 51 -4.08 16.57 -14.51
CA GLU A 51 -5.07 17.55 -14.99
C GLU A 51 -5.74 17.06 -16.28
N SER A 52 -4.96 16.48 -17.19
CA SER A 52 -5.45 15.94 -18.47
C SER A 52 -6.13 14.58 -18.31
N ARG A 53 -7.20 14.36 -19.09
CA ARG A 53 -7.93 13.08 -19.16
C ARG A 53 -7.01 11.92 -19.53
N GLU A 54 -6.17 12.10 -20.56
CA GLU A 54 -5.26 11.04 -21.01
C GLU A 54 -4.25 10.66 -19.92
N GLU A 55 -3.80 11.64 -19.15
CA GLU A 55 -2.88 11.41 -18.04
C GLU A 55 -3.58 10.66 -16.90
N LYS A 56 -4.81 11.07 -16.55
CA LYS A 56 -5.63 10.35 -15.55
C LYS A 56 -5.84 8.89 -15.94
N GLU A 57 -6.13 8.59 -17.20
CA GLU A 57 -6.28 7.21 -17.68
C GLU A 57 -4.97 6.41 -17.57
N LYS A 58 -3.85 6.99 -18.00
CA LYS A 58 -2.52 6.36 -17.87
C LYS A 58 -2.18 6.07 -16.41
N LYS A 59 -2.45 7.03 -15.51
CA LYS A 59 -2.22 6.88 -14.06
C LYS A 59 -3.16 5.86 -13.44
N LEU A 60 -4.42 5.79 -13.88
CA LEU A 60 -5.39 4.79 -13.42
C LEU A 60 -4.91 3.37 -13.75
N ARG A 61 -4.46 3.12 -14.99
CA ARG A 61 -3.92 1.81 -15.39
C ARG A 61 -2.72 1.41 -14.54
N LYS A 62 -1.81 2.35 -14.27
CA LYS A 62 -0.65 2.15 -13.36
C LYS A 62 -1.11 1.85 -11.92
N ALA A 63 -2.12 2.56 -11.43
CA ALA A 63 -2.69 2.35 -10.10
C ALA A 63 -3.28 0.95 -9.96
N GLN A 64 -4.06 0.51 -10.95
CA GLN A 64 -4.67 -0.81 -10.98
C GLN A 64 -3.61 -1.91 -10.95
N GLN A 65 -2.58 -1.83 -11.81
CA GLN A 65 -1.49 -2.80 -11.83
C GLN A 65 -0.80 -2.94 -10.46
N ILE A 66 -0.56 -1.83 -9.77
CA ILE A 66 0.09 -1.84 -8.44
C ILE A 66 -0.84 -2.41 -7.37
N MET A 67 -2.12 -2.05 -7.40
CA MET A 67 -3.11 -2.55 -6.45
C MET A 67 -3.34 -4.06 -6.61
N ASP A 68 -3.37 -4.58 -7.83
CA ASP A 68 -3.53 -6.02 -8.11
C ASP A 68 -2.30 -6.81 -7.64
N ARG A 69 -1.09 -6.26 -7.85
CA ARG A 69 0.14 -6.85 -7.28
C ARG A 69 0.09 -6.87 -5.75
N ALA A 70 -0.45 -5.83 -5.12
CA ALA A 70 -0.61 -5.78 -3.67
C ALA A 70 -1.65 -6.80 -3.16
N ALA A 71 -2.72 -7.04 -3.93
CA ALA A 71 -3.72 -8.09 -3.64
C ALA A 71 -3.10 -9.49 -3.75
N LYS A 72 -2.35 -9.78 -4.83
CA LYS A 72 -1.65 -11.07 -5.01
C LYS A 72 -0.70 -11.37 -3.84
N ARG A 73 -0.07 -10.35 -3.26
CA ARG A 73 0.84 -10.46 -2.10
C ARG A 73 0.12 -10.40 -0.74
N ASN A 74 -1.21 -10.44 -0.72
CA ASN A 74 -2.05 -10.36 0.49
C ASN A 74 -1.80 -9.10 1.35
N VAL A 75 -1.29 -8.02 0.76
CA VAL A 75 -1.12 -6.73 1.47
C VAL A 75 -2.46 -6.03 1.62
N LEU A 76 -3.31 -6.11 0.59
CA LEU A 76 -4.69 -5.66 0.59
C LEU A 76 -5.60 -6.84 0.26
N LYS A 77 -6.82 -6.84 0.81
CA LYS A 77 -7.85 -7.82 0.44
C LYS A 77 -8.39 -7.51 -0.95
N LYS A 78 -8.78 -8.54 -1.71
CA LYS A 78 -9.34 -8.42 -3.06
C LYS A 78 -10.49 -7.40 -3.13
N ASN A 79 -11.42 -7.48 -2.19
CA ASN A 79 -12.57 -6.57 -2.11
C ASN A 79 -12.15 -5.13 -1.80
N ALA A 80 -11.10 -4.92 -1.02
CA ALA A 80 -10.58 -3.58 -0.73
C ALA A 80 -9.94 -2.95 -1.98
N VAL A 81 -9.30 -3.76 -2.83
CA VAL A 81 -8.79 -3.32 -4.13
C VAL A 81 -9.93 -3.02 -5.09
N ALA A 82 -10.91 -3.90 -5.22
CA ALA A 82 -12.07 -3.70 -6.08
C ALA A 82 -12.82 -2.38 -5.75
N ARG A 83 -13.05 -2.09 -4.46
CA ARG A 83 -13.67 -0.83 -4.02
C ARG A 83 -12.85 0.39 -4.42
N LYS A 84 -11.52 0.32 -4.32
CA LYS A 84 -10.62 1.43 -4.69
C LYS A 84 -10.62 1.66 -6.20
N VAL A 85 -10.53 0.60 -7.00
CA VAL A 85 -10.60 0.67 -8.46
C VAL A 85 -11.93 1.26 -8.90
N SER A 86 -13.04 0.76 -8.36
CA SER A 86 -14.38 1.30 -8.64
C SER A 86 -14.49 2.80 -8.32
N LYS A 87 -13.93 3.24 -7.17
CA LYS A 87 -13.92 4.67 -6.82
C LYS A 87 -13.15 5.53 -7.83
N LEU A 88 -11.98 5.08 -8.28
CA LEU A 88 -11.18 5.82 -9.27
C LEU A 88 -11.91 5.94 -10.62
N HIS A 89 -12.58 4.88 -11.08
CA HIS A 89 -13.39 4.94 -12.29
C HIS A 89 -14.56 5.92 -12.15
N LYS A 90 -15.25 5.91 -11.00
CA LYS A 90 -16.33 6.88 -10.74
C LYS A 90 -15.83 8.32 -10.79
N GLN A 91 -14.66 8.59 -10.19
CA GLN A 91 -14.07 9.93 -10.23
C GLN A 91 -13.71 10.38 -11.65
N LEU A 92 -13.23 9.46 -12.49
CA LEU A 92 -12.96 9.76 -13.90
C LEU A 92 -14.27 10.09 -14.65
N GLN A 93 -15.31 9.29 -14.47
CA GLN A 93 -16.62 9.52 -15.09
C GLN A 93 -17.24 10.85 -14.63
N GLU A 94 -17.14 11.18 -13.34
CA GLU A 94 -17.68 12.42 -12.79
C GLU A 94 -17.00 13.64 -13.41
N THR A 95 -15.67 13.57 -13.64
CA THR A 95 -14.95 14.64 -14.34
C THR A 95 -15.32 14.75 -15.82
N GLU A 96 -15.72 13.65 -16.47
CA GLU A 96 -16.22 13.68 -17.85
C GLU A 96 -17.59 14.35 -17.90
N ASN A 97 -18.51 13.95 -17.03
CA ASN A 97 -19.86 14.52 -16.97
C ASN A 97 -19.83 16.03 -16.63
N GLN A 98 -18.86 16.49 -15.84
CA GLN A 98 -18.65 17.91 -15.54
C GLN A 98 -18.13 18.72 -16.73
N ALA A 99 -17.51 18.09 -17.73
CA ALA A 99 -17.05 18.77 -18.94
C ALA A 99 -18.13 18.85 -20.03
N GLU A 100 -19.17 18.01 -19.94
CA GLU A 100 -20.29 17.94 -20.89
C GLU A 100 -21.50 18.79 -20.46
N ALA A 101 -21.56 19.20 -19.19
CA ALA A 101 -22.59 20.06 -18.60
C ALA A 101 -22.15 21.53 -18.57
#